data_AF-A0A1J5S6P8-F1
#
_entry.id   AF-A0A1J5S6P8-F1
#
_cell.length_a   1.000
_cell.length_b   1.000
_cell.length_c   1.000
_cell.angle_alpha   90.00
_cell.angle_beta   90.00
_cell.angle_gamma   90.00
#
_symmetry.space_group_name_H-M   'P 1'
#
loop_
_entity.id
_entity.type
_entity.pdbx_description
1 polymer ?
#
loop_
_entity_poly.entity_id
_entity_poly.type
_entity_poly.pdbx_seq_one_letter_code
_entity_poly.pdbx_strand_id
1 'polypeptide(L)' 'MLENVATSLLVKRVGQAEDVADRVLLFLRNTFATRSVVYLDGGSLPV' A
#
# COMPACT_ATOMS: atom_id res chain seq x y z
N MET A 1 18.42 -5.39 -7.27
CA MET A 1 17.84 -4.03 -7.28
C MET A 1 16.57 -3.94 -6.42
N LEU A 2 15.61 -4.87 -6.59
CA LEU A 2 14.40 -4.93 -5.74
C LEU A 2 14.70 -5.15 -4.25
N GLU A 3 15.71 -5.94 -3.90
CA GLU A 3 16.12 -6.16 -2.50
C GLU A 3 16.62 -4.88 -1.80
N ASN A 4 17.34 -4.01 -2.52
CA ASN A 4 17.79 -2.73 -1.98
C ASN A 4 16.60 -1.81 -1.69
N VAL A 5 15.62 -1.77 -2.61
CA VAL A 5 14.38 -1.02 -2.41
C VAL A 5 13.61 -1.57 -1.22
N ALA A 6 13.39 -2.89 -1.17
CA ALA A 6 12.73 -3.55 -0.04
C ALA A 6 13.38 -3.17 1.30
N THR A 7 14.71 -3.19 1.38
CA THR A 7 15.45 -2.87 2.61
C THR A 7 15.23 -1.43 3.09
N SER A 8 15.01 -0.48 2.19
CA SER A 8 14.73 0.93 2.53
C SER A 8 13.31 1.17 3.07
N LEU A 9 12.35 0.30 2.75
CA LEU A 9 10.96 0.44 3.18
C LEU A 9 10.76 -0.03 4.63
N LEU A 10 9.75 0.49 5.31
CA LEU A 10 9.41 0.05 6.68
C LEU A 10 8.92 -1.40 6.69
N VAL A 11 8.13 -1.78 5.68
CA VAL A 11 7.58 -3.14 5.55
C VAL A 11 8.57 -4.18 5.03
N LYS A 12 9.81 -3.78 4.70
CA LYS A 12 10.91 -4.65 4.25
C LYS A 12 10.60 -5.54 3.03
N ARG A 13 9.64 -5.13 2.21
CA ARG A 13 9.30 -5.82 0.95
C ARG A 13 8.76 -4.84 -0.09
N VAL A 14 8.86 -5.24 -1.35
CA VAL A 14 8.19 -4.55 -2.46
C VAL A 14 6.73 -5.01 -2.52
N GLY A 15 5.83 -4.06 -2.74
CA GLY A 15 4.40 -4.33 -2.94
C GLY A 15 4.15 -5.24 -4.14
N GLN A 16 3.11 -6.05 -4.04
CA GLN A 16 2.63 -6.93 -5.10
C GLN A 16 1.28 -6.41 -5.63
N ALA A 17 0.81 -6.95 -6.75
CA ALA A 17 -0.46 -6.52 -7.35
C ALA A 17 -1.65 -6.80 -6.42
N GLU A 18 -1.57 -7.88 -5.64
CA GLU A 18 -2.58 -8.31 -4.67
C GLU A 18 -2.79 -7.27 -3.57
N ASP A 19 -1.72 -6.58 -3.14
CA ASP A 19 -1.82 -5.52 -2.12
C ASP A 19 -2.72 -4.37 -2.57
N VAL A 20 -2.69 -4.05 -3.87
CA VAL A 20 -3.53 -3.01 -4.48
C VAL A 20 -4.96 -3.52 -4.65
N ALA A 21 -5.12 -4.75 -5.17
CA ALA A 21 -6.42 -5.36 -5.37
C ALA A 21 -7.22 -5.44 -4.06
N ASP A 22 -6.57 -5.82 -2.95
CA ASP A 22 -7.18 -5.89 -1.63
C ASP A 22 -7.69 -4.52 -1.14
N ARG A 23 -7.00 -3.42 -1.47
CA ARG A 23 -7.47 -2.07 -1.09
C ARG A 23 -8.58 -1.55 -1.97
N VAL A 24 -8.55 -1.85 -3.26
CA VAL A 24 -9.69 -1.57 -4.13
C VAL A 24 -10.92 -2.31 -3.62
N LEU A 25 -10.78 -3.59 -3.27
CA LEU A 25 -11.88 -4.39 -2.72
C LEU A 25 -12.37 -3.85 -1.37
N LEU A 26 -11.46 -3.39 -0.51
CA LEU A 26 -11.81 -2.71 0.74
C LEU A 26 -12.68 -1.46 0.48
N PHE A 27 -12.29 -0.61 -0.47
CA PHE A 27 -13.08 0.58 -0.81
C PHE A 27 -14.44 0.23 -1.41
N LEU A 28 -14.50 -0.78 -2.28
CA LEU A 28 -15.77 -1.25 -2.84
C LEU A 28 -16.73 -1.81 -1.77
N ARG A 29 -16.20 -2.39 -0.70
CA ARG A 29 -16.98 -2.94 0.41
C ARG A 29 -17.28 -1.92 1.51
N ASN A 30 -16.54 -0.82 1.60
CA ASN A 30 -16.67 0.18 2.65
C ASN A 30 -17.34 1.45 2.14
N THR A 31 -18.65 1.58 2.40
CA THR A 31 -19.46 2.73 1.98
C THR A 31 -19.19 4.02 2.76
N PHE A 32 -18.42 3.96 3.85
CA PHE A 32 -18.11 5.13 4.69
C PHE A 32 -16.77 5.79 4.33
N ALA A 33 -15.90 5.10 3.61
CA ALA A 33 -14.62 5.64 3.17
C ALA A 33 -14.78 6.39 1.83
N THR A 34 -15.02 7.70 1.88
CA THR A 34 -15.14 8.56 0.70
C THR A 34 -14.03 9.60 0.64
N ARG A 35 -13.67 10.05 -0.58
CA ARG A 35 -12.64 11.07 -0.87
C ARG A 35 -11.31 10.83 -0.13
N SER A 36 -11.02 9.58 0.17
CA SER A 36 -9.84 9.18 0.94
C SER A 36 -8.75 8.72 0.00
N VAL A 37 -7.49 8.98 0.36
CA VAL A 37 -6.31 8.46 -0.35
C VAL A 37 -5.62 7.46 0.56
N VAL A 38 -5.35 6.27 0.05
CA VAL A 38 -4.57 5.24 0.75
C VAL A 38 -3.25 5.07 0.01
N TYR A 39 -2.16 5.26 0.75
CA TYR A 39 -0.81 5.05 0.24
C TYR A 39 -0.41 3.59 0.49
N LEU A 40 0.01 2.91 -0.58
CA LEU A 40 0.52 1.54 -0.57
C LEU A 40 1.98 1.54 -1.01
N ASP A 41 2.80 2.24 -0.23
CA ASP A 41 4.18 2.56 -0.58
C ASP A 41 5.20 1.85 0.32
N GLY A 42 4.72 0.95 1.19
CA GLY A 42 5.56 0.25 2.16
C GLY A 42 6.07 1.13 3.29
N GLY A 43 5.42 2.27 3.56
CA GLY A 43 5.82 3.23 4.57
C GLY A 43 7.00 4.08 4.13
N SER A 44 7.03 4.46 2.85
CA SER A 44 8.06 5.35 2.30
C SER A 44 7.81 6.82 2.67
N LEU A 45 6.53 7.19 2.81
CA LEU A 45 6.11 8.50 3.29
C LEU A 45 6.12 8.52 4.82
N PRO A 46 6.72 9.56 5.45
CA PRO A 46 6.55 9.80 6.88
C PRO A 46 5.09 10.11 7.17
N VAL A 47 4.55 9.49 8.24
CA VAL A 47 3.21 9.79 8.79
C VAL A 47 3.23 11.11 9.54
#